data_AF-A0A7W0JGI9-F1
#
_entry.id   AF-A0A7W0JGI9-F1
#
_cell.length_a   1.000
_cell.length_b   1.000
_cell.length_c   1.000
_cell.angle_alpha   90.00
_cell.angle_beta   90.00
_cell.angle_gamma   90.00
#
_symmetry.space_group_name_H-M   'P 1'
#
loop_
_entity.id
_entity.type
_entity.pdbx_description
1 polymer ?
#
loop_
_entity_poly.entity_id
_entity_poly.type
_entity_poly.pdbx_seq_one_letter_code
_entity_poly.pdbx_strand_id
1 'polypeptide(L)'
;MINAKGGFTAIFLALTLLSVLVRADAPRYDGSVVVAVSSDPGGLNPAVTTQGGVHLICGSIFSGLVAHDFNLNPAPDLAERWEVSPDGRTYTFHLAPGAEFHDGVPLTSEDVRFTFEQLLLKYHSRTRTSIGDNLR
;
A
#
# COMPACT_ATOMS: atom_id res chain seq x y z
N MET A 1 66.31 -11.69 31.29
CA MET A 1 65.01 -11.03 31.57
C MET A 1 64.82 -9.86 30.62
N ILE A 2 64.20 -10.09 29.45
CA ILE A 2 63.55 -9.01 28.67
C ILE A 2 62.32 -9.66 28.01
N ASN A 3 61.14 -9.11 28.31
CA ASN A 3 59.83 -9.71 28.11
C ASN A 3 59.27 -9.28 26.74
N ALA A 4 59.11 -10.21 25.79
CA ALA A 4 58.49 -9.95 24.49
C ALA A 4 56.98 -10.23 24.55
N LYS A 5 56.16 -9.18 24.78
CA LYS A 5 54.71 -9.23 24.59
C LYS A 5 54.22 -7.87 24.08
N GLY A 6 53.95 -7.77 22.78
CA GLY A 6 53.41 -6.56 22.16
C GLY A 6 53.09 -6.74 20.68
N GLY A 7 52.36 -7.79 20.32
CA GLY A 7 52.12 -8.17 18.92
C GLY A 7 50.67 -8.40 18.52
N PHE A 8 49.68 -8.15 19.38
CA PHE A 8 48.28 -8.56 19.10
C PHE A 8 47.23 -7.45 19.14
N THR A 9 47.57 -6.22 19.53
CA THR A 9 46.60 -5.13 19.69
C THR A 9 46.47 -4.19 18.50
N ALA A 10 47.36 -4.27 17.50
CA ALA A 10 47.35 -3.34 16.36
C ALA A 10 46.43 -3.77 15.19
N ILE A 11 46.06 -5.06 15.10
CA ILE A 11 45.29 -5.58 13.95
C ILE A 11 43.77 -5.41 14.15
N PHE A 12 43.28 -5.38 15.38
CA PHE A 12 41.85 -5.16 15.66
C PHE A 12 41.38 -3.72 15.48
N LEU A 13 42.29 -2.73 15.56
CA LEU A 13 41.93 -1.32 15.44
C LEU A 13 41.80 -0.85 13.97
N ALA A 14 42.36 -1.60 13.03
CA ALA A 14 42.28 -1.29 11.61
C ALA A 14 40.98 -1.79 10.95
N LEU A 15 40.27 -2.76 11.56
CA LEU A 15 39.03 -3.31 11.00
C LEU A 15 37.76 -2.56 11.45
N THR A 16 37.80 -1.77 12.52
CA THR A 16 36.64 -0.99 12.99
C THR A 16 36.47 0.36 12.28
N LEU A 17 37.50 0.85 11.59
CA LEU A 17 37.43 2.10 10.81
C LEU A 17 36.86 1.95 9.39
N LEU A 18 36.56 0.72 8.96
CA LEU A 18 35.86 0.46 7.70
C LEU A 18 34.37 0.18 7.94
N SER A 19 33.79 0.86 8.94
CA SER A 19 32.35 1.08 8.97
C SER A 19 32.05 2.14 7.91
N VAL A 20 32.10 1.73 6.64
CA VAL A 20 31.59 2.54 5.54
C VAL A 20 30.22 2.99 5.98
N LEU A 21 30.06 4.30 6.17
CA LEU A 21 28.76 4.95 6.14
C LEU A 21 28.14 4.52 4.82
N VAL A 22 27.30 3.48 4.84
CA VAL A 22 26.27 3.32 3.84
C VAL A 22 25.32 4.48 4.12
N ARG A 23 25.67 5.65 3.60
CA ARG A 23 24.77 6.78 3.53
C ARG A 23 23.73 6.35 2.51
N ALA A 24 22.62 5.80 3.00
CA ALA A 24 21.44 5.61 2.17
C ALA A 24 21.18 6.98 1.52
N ASP A 25 21.20 7.00 0.19
CA ASP A 25 20.91 8.22 -0.55
C ASP A 25 19.49 8.65 -0.14
N ALA A 26 19.29 9.94 0.10
CA ALA A 26 17.97 10.41 0.52
C ALA A 26 16.95 10.08 -0.59
N PRO A 27 15.70 9.72 -0.24
CA PRO A 27 14.68 9.46 -1.26
C PRO A 27 14.56 10.66 -2.20
N ARG A 28 14.67 10.41 -3.50
CA ARG A 28 14.47 11.42 -4.55
C ARG A 28 13.01 11.44 -4.96
N TYR A 29 12.41 12.62 -4.98
CA TYR A 29 10.99 12.84 -5.29
C TYR A 29 10.77 13.63 -6.59
N ASP A 30 11.84 13.96 -7.32
CA ASP A 30 11.85 14.79 -8.54
C ASP A 30 12.02 13.97 -9.84
N GLY A 31 11.81 12.65 -9.76
CA GLY A 31 11.97 11.72 -10.87
C GLY A 31 10.67 11.37 -11.61
N SER A 32 10.82 10.82 -12.81
CA SER A 32 9.73 10.14 -13.53
C SER A 32 9.97 8.64 -13.51
N VAL A 33 8.93 7.86 -13.24
CA VAL A 33 8.96 6.40 -13.33
C VAL A 33 8.28 5.97 -14.63
N VAL A 34 9.01 5.24 -15.46
CA VAL A 34 8.47 4.67 -16.71
C VAL A 34 8.20 3.18 -16.48
N VAL A 35 6.92 2.81 -16.53
CA VAL A 35 6.47 1.41 -16.38
C VAL A 35 5.87 0.95 -17.71
N ALA A 36 6.37 -0.16 -18.24
CA ALA A 36 5.79 -0.78 -19.42
C ALA A 36 4.51 -1.54 -19.04
N VAL A 37 3.41 -1.26 -19.74
CA VAL A 37 2.14 -1.98 -19.61
C VAL A 37 1.94 -2.89 -20.81
N SER A 38 1.36 -4.07 -20.59
CA SER A 38 1.22 -5.10 -21.62
C SER A 38 0.18 -4.78 -22.69
N SER A 39 -0.74 -3.86 -22.41
CA SER A 39 -1.81 -3.43 -23.31
C SER A 39 -2.35 -2.06 -22.89
N ASP A 40 -3.02 -1.39 -23.83
CA ASP A 40 -3.82 -0.19 -23.54
C ASP A 40 -4.99 -0.54 -22.59
N PRO A 41 -5.23 0.20 -21.50
CA PRO A 41 -6.42 0.02 -20.68
C PRO A 41 -7.68 0.48 -21.43
N GLY A 42 -8.70 -0.39 -21.54
CA GLY A 42 -10.00 -0.01 -22.11
C GLY A 42 -10.79 1.00 -21.26
N GLY A 43 -10.33 1.33 -20.05
CA GLY A 43 -10.89 2.31 -19.14
C GLY A 43 -10.12 2.35 -17.82
N LEU A 44 -10.28 3.43 -17.05
CA LEU A 44 -9.57 3.67 -15.79
C LEU A 44 -10.47 3.64 -14.54
N ASN A 45 -11.67 3.05 -14.65
CA ASN A 45 -12.55 2.87 -13.50
C ASN A 45 -12.35 1.45 -12.92
N PRO A 46 -11.71 1.32 -11.74
CA PRO A 46 -11.42 0.01 -11.14
C PRO A 46 -12.70 -0.73 -10.71
N ALA A 47 -13.82 -0.03 -10.52
CA ALA A 47 -15.07 -0.63 -10.06
C ALA A 47 -15.85 -1.40 -11.13
N VAL A 48 -15.42 -1.38 -12.40
CA VAL A 48 -16.12 -2.04 -13.52
C VAL A 48 -15.22 -2.99 -14.32
N THR A 49 -13.99 -3.26 -13.85
CA THR A 49 -13.00 -4.07 -14.55
C THR A 49 -12.28 -5.04 -13.62
N THR A 50 -11.90 -6.20 -14.17
CA THR A 50 -11.12 -7.24 -13.48
C THR A 50 -9.72 -7.40 -14.04
N GLN A 51 -9.34 -6.56 -15.00
CA GLN A 51 -8.07 -6.63 -15.71
C GLN A 51 -6.92 -6.13 -14.83
N GLY A 52 -5.97 -7.01 -14.52
CA GLY A 52 -4.84 -6.68 -13.63
C GLY A 52 -3.98 -5.51 -14.13
N GLY A 53 -3.78 -5.39 -15.45
CA GLY A 53 -3.05 -4.26 -16.03
C GLY A 53 -3.70 -2.90 -15.75
N VAL A 54 -5.05 -2.85 -15.72
CA VAL A 54 -5.78 -1.63 -15.33
C VAL A 54 -5.60 -1.36 -13.84
N HIS A 55 -5.66 -2.39 -12.99
CA HIS A 55 -5.46 -2.25 -11.55
C HIS A 55 -4.06 -1.75 -11.18
N LEU A 56 -3.01 -2.11 -11.95
CA LEU A 56 -1.67 -1.54 -11.77
C LEU A 56 -1.64 -0.02 -11.95
N ILE A 57 -2.38 0.50 -12.93
CA ILE A 57 -2.46 1.94 -13.22
C ILE A 57 -3.38 2.62 -12.20
N CYS A 58 -4.56 2.05 -11.96
CA CYS A 58 -5.56 2.59 -11.04
C CYS A 58 -5.05 2.65 -9.59
N GLY A 59 -4.15 1.75 -9.18
CA GLY A 59 -3.54 1.82 -7.84
C GLY A 59 -2.68 3.06 -7.58
N SER A 60 -2.34 3.84 -8.63
CA SER A 60 -1.69 5.15 -8.50
C SER A 60 -2.67 6.33 -8.53
N ILE A 61 -3.97 6.06 -8.79
CA ILE A 61 -5.02 7.07 -8.98
C ILE A 61 -6.06 6.98 -7.84
N PHE A 62 -6.39 5.77 -7.41
CA PHE A 62 -7.44 5.51 -6.43
C PHE A 62 -6.86 4.81 -5.20
N SER A 63 -7.31 5.25 -4.03
CA SER A 63 -7.04 4.57 -2.75
C SER A 63 -8.20 3.64 -2.35
N GLY A 64 -7.86 2.60 -1.60
CA GLY A 64 -8.82 1.69 -0.98
C GLY A 64 -8.93 1.91 0.53
N LEU A 65 -9.84 1.20 1.19
CA LEU A 65 -9.88 1.18 2.66
C LEU A 65 -8.60 0.57 3.25
N VAL A 66 -8.04 -0.43 2.57
CA VAL A 66 -6.88 -1.20 3.00
C VAL A 66 -6.02 -1.47 1.76
N ALA A 67 -4.70 -1.45 1.94
CA ALA A 67 -3.72 -1.81 0.94
C ALA A 67 -2.95 -3.09 1.36
N HIS A 68 -1.93 -3.45 0.58
CA HIS A 68 -0.99 -4.49 0.95
C HIS A 68 0.40 -3.90 1.18
N ASP A 69 1.08 -4.34 2.25
CA ASP A 69 2.50 -4.06 2.44
C ASP A 69 3.37 -4.87 1.46
N PHE A 70 4.69 -4.65 1.50
CA PHE A 70 5.64 -5.39 0.66
C PHE A 70 5.68 -6.91 0.93
N ASN A 71 5.14 -7.36 2.05
CA ASN A 71 5.00 -8.77 2.42
C ASN A 71 3.61 -9.33 2.09
N LEU A 72 2.77 -8.56 1.39
CA LEU A 72 1.38 -8.90 1.06
C LEU A 72 0.45 -9.02 2.26
N ASN A 73 0.81 -8.44 3.40
CA ASN A 73 -0.10 -8.32 4.54
C ASN A 73 -1.04 -7.13 4.34
N PRO A 74 -2.29 -7.20 4.83
CA PRO A 74 -3.18 -6.05 4.91
C PRO A 74 -2.53 -4.88 5.67
N ALA A 75 -2.58 -3.69 5.10
CA ALA A 75 -1.99 -2.48 5.65
C ALA A 75 -2.95 -1.28 5.52
N PRO A 76 -2.86 -0.27 6.39
CA PRO A 76 -3.64 0.97 6.27
C PRO A 76 -3.50 1.67 4.91
N ASP A 77 -4.59 2.25 4.43
CA ASP A 77 -4.64 3.21 3.31
C ASP A 77 -5.63 4.32 3.70
N LEU A 78 -6.85 4.37 3.14
CA LEU A 78 -7.86 5.34 3.60
C LEU A 78 -8.35 5.07 5.03
N ALA A 79 -8.32 3.81 5.49
CA ALA A 79 -8.62 3.48 6.88
C ALA A 79 -7.32 3.31 7.69
N GLU A 80 -7.19 4.06 8.78
CA GLU A 80 -6.04 3.96 9.69
C GLU A 80 -6.07 2.68 10.54
N ARG A 81 -7.27 2.16 10.81
CA ARG A 81 -7.50 0.93 11.56
C ARG A 81 -8.87 0.35 11.24
N TRP A 82 -9.05 -0.94 11.55
CA TRP A 82 -10.33 -1.61 11.46
C TRP A 82 -10.50 -2.64 12.57
N GLU A 83 -11.76 -2.94 12.85
CA GLU A 83 -12.18 -3.93 13.84
C GLU A 83 -12.99 -5.01 13.14
N VAL A 84 -12.83 -6.26 13.59
CA VAL A 84 -13.59 -7.40 13.10
C VAL A 84 -14.38 -7.98 14.26
N SER A 85 -15.68 -8.16 14.09
CA SER A 85 -16.53 -8.76 15.11
C SER A 85 -16.12 -10.21 15.42
N PRO A 86 -16.46 -10.76 16.61
CA PRO A 86 -16.08 -12.12 16.98
C PRO A 86 -16.57 -13.22 16.03
N ASP A 87 -17.68 -12.98 15.32
CA ASP A 87 -18.26 -13.89 14.33
C ASP A 87 -17.69 -13.70 12.91
N GLY A 88 -16.81 -12.71 12.71
CA GLY A 88 -16.17 -12.41 11.43
C GLY A 88 -17.12 -11.82 10.37
N ARG A 89 -18.30 -11.30 10.77
CA ARG A 89 -19.33 -10.83 9.84
C ARG A 89 -19.46 -9.32 9.76
N THR A 90 -18.94 -8.61 10.75
CA THR A 90 -18.97 -7.14 10.79
C THR A 90 -17.55 -6.61 10.80
N TYR A 91 -17.28 -5.72 9.87
CA TYR A 91 -16.00 -5.01 9.76
C TYR A 91 -16.27 -3.52 9.92
N THR A 92 -15.61 -2.89 10.90
CA THR A 92 -15.71 -1.46 11.15
C THR A 92 -14.41 -0.79 10.76
N PHE A 93 -14.42 0.05 9.73
CA PHE A 93 -13.25 0.80 9.27
C PHE A 93 -13.30 2.23 9.81
N HIS A 94 -12.16 2.70 10.33
CA HIS A 94 -12.01 4.08 10.81
C HIS A 94 -11.16 4.86 9.81
N LEU A 95 -11.78 5.83 9.13
CA LEU A 95 -11.13 6.60 8.08
C LEU A 95 -10.09 7.57 8.67
N ALA A 96 -8.96 7.69 7.98
CA ALA A 96 -7.94 8.68 8.32
C ALA A 96 -8.53 10.09 8.15
N PRO A 97 -8.26 11.01 9.10
CA PRO A 97 -8.76 12.37 9.01
C PRO A 97 -8.08 13.13 7.86
N GLY A 98 -8.82 14.02 7.21
CA GLY A 98 -8.28 14.94 6.20
C GLY A 98 -7.99 14.30 4.84
N ALA A 99 -8.52 13.11 4.56
CA ALA A 99 -8.53 12.58 3.20
C ALA A 99 -9.40 13.49 2.30
N GLU A 100 -8.85 13.87 1.14
CA GLU A 100 -9.50 14.73 0.15
C GLU A 100 -9.35 14.11 -1.24
N PHE A 101 -10.34 14.35 -2.10
CA PHE A 101 -10.22 14.08 -3.52
C PHE A 101 -9.29 15.10 -4.19
N HIS A 102 -8.87 14.82 -5.42
CA HIS A 102 -7.96 15.69 -6.17
C HIS A 102 -8.51 17.11 -6.46
N ASP A 103 -9.82 17.32 -6.30
CA ASP A 103 -10.49 18.62 -6.42
C ASP A 103 -10.64 19.36 -5.07
N GLY A 104 -10.11 18.78 -3.98
CA GLY A 104 -10.17 19.34 -2.63
C GLY A 104 -11.45 19.02 -1.86
N VAL A 105 -12.37 18.22 -2.42
CA VAL A 105 -13.57 17.78 -1.68
C VAL A 105 -13.16 16.78 -0.60
N PRO A 106 -13.55 16.97 0.67
CA PRO A 106 -13.27 15.99 1.73
C PRO A 106 -13.93 14.64 1.45
N LEU A 107 -13.18 13.56 1.66
CA LEU A 107 -13.68 12.19 1.58
C LEU A 107 -14.39 11.80 2.88
N THR A 108 -15.54 11.16 2.77
CA THR A 108 -16.36 10.70 3.90
C THR A 108 -16.70 9.21 3.78
N SER A 109 -17.29 8.66 4.85
CA SER A 109 -17.83 7.29 4.81
C SER A 109 -19.01 7.14 3.85
N GLU A 110 -19.69 8.23 3.48
CA GLU A 110 -20.76 8.20 2.48
C GLU A 110 -20.23 7.90 1.08
N ASP A 111 -19.04 8.42 0.73
CA ASP A 111 -18.39 8.18 -0.56
C ASP A 111 -17.91 6.72 -0.68
N VAL A 112 -17.39 6.17 0.41
CA VAL A 112 -17.05 4.75 0.52
C VAL A 112 -18.32 3.90 0.32
N ARG A 113 -19.39 4.21 1.06
CA ARG A 113 -20.68 3.52 0.95
C ARG A 113 -21.23 3.59 -0.48
N PHE A 114 -21.19 4.77 -1.10
CA PHE A 114 -21.61 4.97 -2.49
C PHE A 114 -20.82 4.08 -3.44
N THR A 115 -19.50 4.02 -3.30
CA THR A 115 -18.63 3.18 -4.13
C THR A 115 -19.01 1.69 -4.04
N PHE A 116 -19.28 1.19 -2.84
CA PHE A 116 -19.72 -0.19 -2.66
C PHE A 116 -21.11 -0.44 -3.26
N GLU A 117 -22.10 0.35 -2.86
CA GLU A 117 -23.50 0.08 -3.19
C GLU A 117 -23.88 0.43 -4.63
N GLN A 118 -23.30 1.50 -5.17
CA GLN A 118 -23.66 2.02 -6.49
C GLN A 118 -22.73 1.53 -7.59
N LEU A 119 -21.50 1.14 -7.26
CA LEU A 119 -20.52 0.68 -8.26
C LEU A 119 -20.18 -0.80 -8.08
N LEU A 120 -19.49 -1.16 -7.00
CA LEU A 120 -18.87 -2.48 -6.86
C LEU A 120 -19.90 -3.61 -6.82
N LEU A 121 -20.93 -3.49 -5.98
CA LEU A 121 -21.95 -4.53 -5.82
C LEU A 121 -22.85 -4.67 -7.06
N LYS A 122 -22.91 -3.65 -7.93
CA LYS A 122 -23.75 -3.65 -9.14
C LYS A 122 -23.00 -4.11 -10.39
N TYR A 123 -21.80 -3.58 -10.61
CA TYR A 123 -21.10 -3.69 -11.90
C TYR A 123 -19.81 -4.53 -11.82
N HIS A 124 -19.16 -4.60 -10.65
CA HIS A 124 -17.92 -5.37 -10.54
C HIS A 124 -18.24 -6.87 -10.48
N SER A 125 -17.85 -7.62 -11.52
CA SER A 125 -18.21 -9.04 -11.64
C SER A 125 -17.77 -9.89 -10.45
N ARG A 126 -16.56 -9.67 -9.90
CA ARG A 126 -16.09 -10.39 -8.70
C ARG A 126 -16.90 -10.02 -7.46
N THR A 127 -16.90 -8.74 -7.06
CA THR A 127 -17.60 -8.25 -5.87
C THR A 127 -19.09 -8.56 -5.86
N ARG A 128 -19.78 -8.41 -7.00
CA ARG A 128 -21.19 -8.78 -7.13
C ARG A 128 -21.41 -10.25 -6.80
N THR A 129 -20.59 -11.13 -7.35
CA THR A 129 -20.75 -12.58 -7.18
C THR A 129 -20.31 -13.06 -5.78
N SER A 130 -19.27 -12.45 -5.21
CA SER A 130 -18.71 -12.89 -3.92
C SER A 130 -19.45 -12.31 -2.71
N ILE A 131 -19.88 -11.06 -2.79
CA ILE A 131 -20.49 -10.32 -1.67
C ILE A 131 -21.95 -9.96 -2.00
N GLY A 132 -22.20 -9.34 -3.16
CA GLY A 132 -23.50 -8.76 -3.48
C GLY A 132 -24.66 -9.74 -3.55
N ASP A 133 -24.47 -10.90 -4.16
CA ASP A 133 -25.51 -11.94 -4.27
C ASP A 133 -25.82 -12.59 -2.91
N ASN A 134 -24.91 -12.49 -1.92
CA ASN A 134 -25.08 -13.03 -0.55
C ASN A 134 -25.69 -12.03 0.44
N LEU A 135 -25.82 -10.75 0.06
CA LEU A 135 -26.43 -9.69 0.88
C LEU A 135 -27.93 -9.48 0.62
N ARG A 136 -28.53 -10.30 -0.27
CA ARG A 136 -29.95 -10.23 -0.63
C ARG A 136 -30.82 -11.18 0.19
#